data_AF-G2DG67-F1
#
_entry.id   AF-G2DG67-F1
#
_cell.length_a   1.000
_cell.length_b   1.000
_cell.length_c   1.000
_cell.angle_alpha   90.00
_cell.angle_beta   90.00
_cell.angle_gamma   90.00
#
_symmetry.space_group_name_H-M   'P 1'
#
loop_
_entity.id
_entity.type
_entity.pdbx_description
1 polymer ?
#
loop_
_entity_poly.entity_id
_entity_poly.type
_entity_poly.pdbx_seq_one_letter_code
_entity_poly.pdbx_strand_id
1 'polypeptide(L)'
;MGWWSLHPSNWRTIMKYVVQYTLPYEHRVVVGIEAENREAATARAEALFDEGEIWQDTAEVPLLFDDYEETGDSPLIFTVEQELDADAPWPEADGSVHYLRRREAAFTAARLLVDAYRRGEERGGSIDWDDLNQAYEAALKAV
;
A
#
# COMPACT_ATOMS: atom_id res chain seq x y z
N MET A 1 -26.85 -57.74 -22.33
CA MET A 1 -26.38 -56.44 -22.86
C MET A 1 -26.05 -55.55 -21.66
N GLY A 2 -24.89 -54.87 -21.72
CA GLY A 2 -24.17 -54.21 -20.59
C GLY A 2 -25.04 -53.31 -19.72
N TRP A 3 -24.93 -53.36 -18.39
CA TRP A 3 -23.87 -52.80 -17.53
C TRP A 3 -23.65 -51.28 -17.71
N TRP A 4 -24.17 -50.52 -16.73
CA TRP A 4 -23.48 -49.52 -15.89
C TRP A 4 -24.29 -48.22 -15.72
N SER A 5 -24.86 -48.08 -14.52
CA SER A 5 -25.01 -46.77 -13.86
C SER A 5 -23.64 -46.11 -13.64
N LEU A 6 -23.68 -44.81 -13.34
CA LEU A 6 -22.61 -43.79 -13.14
C LEU A 6 -22.63 -42.84 -14.36
N HIS A 7 -22.87 -41.54 -14.21
CA HIS A 7 -22.10 -40.61 -13.40
C HIS A 7 -22.99 -39.47 -12.85
N PRO A 8 -23.01 -39.17 -11.54
CA PRO A 8 -23.02 -37.77 -11.16
C PRO A 8 -21.60 -37.27 -11.42
N SER A 9 -21.42 -36.48 -12.47
CA SER A 9 -20.21 -35.68 -12.64
C SER A 9 -20.09 -34.78 -11.42
N ASN A 10 -19.33 -35.21 -10.43
CA ASN A 10 -18.97 -34.40 -9.27
C ASN A 10 -17.85 -33.45 -9.72
N TRP A 11 -18.15 -32.58 -10.70
CA TRP A 11 -17.32 -31.42 -10.94
C TRP A 11 -17.53 -30.55 -9.72
N ARG A 12 -16.53 -30.51 -8.83
CA ARG A 12 -16.53 -29.49 -7.79
C ARG A 12 -16.51 -28.15 -8.52
N THR A 13 -17.63 -27.44 -8.49
CA THR A 13 -17.69 -26.02 -8.83
C THR A 13 -16.56 -25.35 -8.06
N ILE A 14 -15.54 -24.90 -8.77
CA ILE A 14 -14.48 -24.10 -8.15
C ILE A 14 -15.16 -22.80 -7.73
N MET A 15 -15.11 -22.50 -6.45
CA MET A 15 -15.60 -21.25 -5.88
C MET A 15 -14.41 -20.34 -5.59
N LYS A 16 -14.62 -19.04 -5.72
CA LYS A 16 -13.75 -17.99 -5.20
C LYS A 16 -14.28 -17.56 -3.83
N TYR A 17 -13.39 -17.07 -2.98
CA TYR A 17 -13.73 -16.64 -1.63
C TYR A 17 -13.06 -15.31 -1.31
N VAL A 18 -13.84 -14.38 -0.76
CA VAL A 18 -13.31 -13.17 -0.11
C VAL A 18 -13.06 -13.53 1.34
N VAL A 19 -11.81 -13.41 1.77
CA VAL A 19 -11.36 -13.78 3.12
C VAL A 19 -10.86 -12.54 3.84
N GLN A 20 -11.31 -12.36 5.07
CA GLN A 20 -10.90 -11.29 5.95
C GLN A 20 -10.13 -11.84 7.16
N TYR A 21 -9.25 -11.01 7.70
CA TYR A 21 -8.72 -11.13 9.06
C TYR A 21 -8.51 -9.73 9.63
N THR A 22 -8.37 -9.62 10.94
CA THR A 22 -8.10 -8.35 11.63
C THR A 22 -6.97 -8.53 12.62
N LEU A 23 -6.09 -7.53 12.71
CA LEU A 23 -4.99 -7.49 13.67
C LEU A 23 -5.10 -6.22 14.54
N PRO A 24 -4.92 -6.32 15.86
CA PRO A 24 -4.79 -5.17 16.73
C PRO A 24 -3.45 -4.46 16.50
N TYR A 25 -3.50 -3.17 16.19
CA TYR A 25 -2.32 -2.32 16.03
C TYR A 25 -2.39 -1.09 16.93
N GLU A 26 -1.23 -0.66 17.43
CA GLU A 26 -1.00 0.66 18.01
C GLU A 26 -0.35 1.54 16.94
N HIS A 27 -0.90 2.73 16.68
CA HIS A 27 -0.24 3.73 15.84
C HIS A 27 0.75 4.51 16.70
N ARG A 28 2.05 4.27 16.54
CA ARG A 28 3.08 4.96 17.29
C ARG A 28 3.71 6.03 16.42
N VAL A 29 3.73 7.26 16.92
CA VAL A 29 4.31 8.44 16.27
C VAL A 29 5.32 9.08 17.20
N VAL A 30 6.50 9.43 16.68
CA VAL A 30 7.55 10.15 17.42
C VAL A 30 8.00 11.33 16.57
N VAL A 31 8.00 12.52 17.17
CA VAL A 31 8.41 13.76 16.50
C VAL A 31 9.51 14.48 17.27
N GLY A 32 10.35 15.22 16.55
CA GLY A 32 11.29 16.15 17.16
C GLY A 32 10.57 17.44 17.56
N ILE A 33 10.74 17.87 18.81
CA ILE A 33 10.23 19.16 19.30
C ILE A 33 11.35 19.90 20.02
N GLU A 34 11.69 21.07 19.51
CA GLU A 34 12.54 22.02 20.22
C GLU A 34 11.68 22.94 21.10
N ALA A 35 12.00 23.01 22.39
CA ALA A 35 11.32 23.86 23.35
C ALA A 35 12.22 24.14 24.57
N GLU A 36 11.85 25.17 25.35
CA GLU A 36 12.63 25.61 26.50
C GLU A 36 12.63 24.61 27.67
N ASN A 37 11.61 23.76 27.76
CA ASN A 37 11.46 22.72 28.78
C ASN A 37 10.48 21.62 28.32
N ARG A 38 10.30 20.59 29.16
CA ARG A 38 9.46 19.42 28.84
C ARG A 38 7.99 19.81 28.66
N GLU A 39 7.47 20.67 29.51
CA GLU A 39 6.08 21.09 29.50
C GLU A 39 5.77 21.89 28.22
N ALA A 40 6.66 22.80 27.83
CA ALA A 40 6.57 23.54 26.58
C ALA A 40 6.67 22.62 25.35
N ALA A 41 7.50 21.57 25.41
CA ALA A 41 7.60 20.59 24.32
C ALA A 41 6.28 19.84 24.13
N THR A 42 5.67 19.36 25.22
CA THR A 42 4.36 18.68 25.16
C THR A 42 3.26 19.63 24.67
N ALA A 43 3.18 20.85 25.20
CA ALA A 43 2.18 21.84 24.76
C ALA A 43 2.34 22.20 23.27
N ARG A 44 3.57 22.31 22.78
CA ARG A 44 3.84 22.54 21.35
C ARG A 44 3.42 21.36 20.49
N ALA A 45 3.70 20.13 20.93
CA ALA A 45 3.25 18.93 20.21
C ALA A 45 1.72 18.85 20.15
N GLU A 46 1.02 19.10 21.27
CA GLU A 46 -0.45 19.13 21.31
C GLU A 46 -1.03 20.16 20.34
N ALA A 47 -0.50 21.39 20.34
CA ALA A 47 -0.95 22.43 19.42
C ALA A 47 -0.79 22.03 17.94
N LEU A 48 0.38 21.47 17.58
CA LEU A 48 0.63 20.99 16.21
C LEU A 48 -0.25 19.80 15.82
N PHE A 49 -0.62 18.94 16.77
CA PHE A 49 -1.55 17.85 16.53
C PHE A 49 -2.95 18.39 16.24
N ASP A 50 -3.44 19.33 17.05
CA ASP A 50 -4.76 19.94 16.89
C ASP A 50 -4.88 20.75 15.59
N GLU A 51 -3.76 21.34 15.13
CA GLU A 51 -3.66 22.07 13.85
C GLU A 51 -3.50 21.13 12.64
N GLY A 52 -3.17 19.86 12.88
CA GLY A 52 -2.95 18.87 11.84
C GLY A 52 -1.60 18.99 11.11
N GLU A 53 -0.61 19.57 11.77
CA GLU A 53 0.71 19.86 11.20
C GLU A 53 1.81 18.94 11.75
N ILE A 54 1.56 18.23 12.85
CA ILE A 54 2.60 17.45 13.56
C ILE A 54 3.24 16.32 12.73
N TRP A 55 2.56 15.81 11.69
CA TRP A 55 3.04 14.70 10.84
C TRP A 55 3.61 15.13 9.48
N GLN A 56 3.86 16.43 9.26
CA GLN A 56 4.27 16.95 7.94
C GLN A 56 5.76 16.75 7.60
N ASP A 57 6.55 16.14 8.51
CA ASP A 57 8.00 15.94 8.38
C ASP A 57 8.76 17.19 7.90
N THR A 58 8.83 18.20 8.78
CA THR A 58 9.51 19.46 8.47
C THR A 58 10.89 19.52 9.14
N ALA A 59 11.77 20.40 8.67
CA ALA A 59 13.07 20.57 9.31
C ALA A 59 12.99 21.04 10.78
N GLU A 60 11.93 21.79 11.14
CA GLU A 60 11.71 22.31 12.50
C GLU A 60 10.98 21.30 13.41
N VAL A 61 10.14 20.46 12.82
CA VAL A 61 9.38 19.40 13.49
C VAL A 61 9.56 18.12 12.66
N PRO A 62 10.72 17.44 12.78
CA PRO A 62 10.99 16.26 11.99
C PRO A 62 10.16 15.08 12.47
N LEU A 63 9.62 14.31 11.53
CA LEU A 63 8.94 13.06 11.83
C LEU A 63 9.98 11.97 12.03
N LEU A 64 10.16 11.52 13.27
CA LEU A 64 11.21 10.57 13.65
C LEU A 64 10.75 9.11 13.57
N PHE A 65 9.45 8.88 13.75
CA PHE A 65 8.83 7.56 13.62
C PHE A 65 7.33 7.75 13.34
N ASP A 66 6.80 6.98 12.41
CA ASP A 66 5.37 6.92 12.10
C ASP A 66 5.07 5.53 11.53
N ASP A 67 4.58 4.63 12.38
CA ASP A 67 4.21 3.29 11.96
C ASP A 67 3.17 2.66 12.88
N TYR A 68 2.53 1.61 12.38
CA TYR A 68 1.65 0.75 13.14
C TYR A 68 2.43 -0.45 13.68
N GLU A 69 2.42 -0.62 14.99
CA GLU A 69 3.03 -1.75 15.67
C GLU A 69 1.94 -2.75 16.06
N GLU A 70 2.09 -4.02 15.67
CA GLU A 70 1.13 -5.06 16.05
C GLU A 70 1.21 -5.28 17.56
N THR A 71 0.07 -5.21 18.24
CA THR A 71 0.02 -5.30 19.70
C THR A 71 -0.89 -6.42 20.17
N GLY A 72 -0.45 -7.22 21.14
CA GLY A 72 -1.27 -8.21 21.83
C GLY A 72 -1.19 -9.62 21.25
N ASP A 73 -1.53 -10.60 22.08
CA ASP A 73 -1.50 -12.04 21.76
C ASP A 73 -2.85 -12.52 21.19
N SER A 74 -3.37 -11.84 20.17
CA SER A 74 -4.63 -12.27 19.54
C SER A 74 -4.36 -13.38 18.52
N PRO A 75 -5.10 -14.50 18.54
CA PRO A 75 -4.97 -15.49 17.47
C PRO A 75 -5.39 -14.86 16.14
N LEU A 76 -4.59 -15.06 15.10
CA LEU A 76 -4.92 -14.66 13.74
C LEU A 76 -6.05 -15.55 13.20
N ILE A 77 -7.25 -14.97 13.10
CA ILE A 77 -8.47 -15.67 12.67
C ILE A 77 -8.84 -15.19 11.27
N PHE A 78 -9.06 -16.14 10.37
CA PHE A 78 -9.54 -15.88 9.01
C PHE A 78 -11.03 -16.22 8.89
N THR A 79 -11.81 -15.32 8.31
CA THR A 79 -13.24 -15.49 8.06
C THR A 79 -13.53 -15.37 6.57
N VAL A 80 -14.41 -16.24 6.05
CA VAL A 80 -14.94 -16.10 4.69
C VAL A 80 -16.11 -15.11 4.75
N GLU A 81 -15.94 -13.96 4.11
CA GLU A 81 -16.96 -12.91 4.06
C GLU A 81 -17.90 -13.10 2.87
N GLN A 82 -17.41 -13.69 1.78
CA GLN A 82 -18.19 -13.92 0.57
C GLN A 82 -17.70 -15.14 -0.21
N GLU A 83 -18.64 -15.92 -0.74
CA GLU A 83 -18.40 -16.95 -1.75
C GLU A 83 -18.84 -16.45 -3.12
N LEU A 84 -18.07 -16.76 -4.15
CA LEU A 84 -18.27 -16.28 -5.50
C LEU A 84 -18.12 -17.46 -6.47
N ASP A 85 -18.94 -17.49 -7.52
CA ASP A 85 -18.77 -18.45 -8.60
C ASP A 85 -17.38 -18.29 -9.27
N ALA A 86 -16.85 -19.36 -9.86
CA ALA A 86 -15.54 -19.35 -10.50
C ALA A 86 -15.37 -18.26 -11.58
N ASP A 87 -16.43 -17.93 -12.29
CA ASP A 87 -16.46 -16.92 -13.36
C ASP A 87 -16.94 -15.55 -12.88
N ALA A 88 -17.48 -15.45 -11.66
CA ALA A 88 -17.86 -14.16 -11.08
C ALA A 88 -16.62 -13.25 -10.94
N PRO A 89 -16.76 -11.94 -11.25
CA PRO A 89 -15.69 -10.97 -11.02
C PRO A 89 -15.41 -10.80 -9.52
N TRP A 90 -14.19 -10.39 -9.18
CA TRP A 90 -13.90 -9.94 -7.81
C TRP A 90 -14.66 -8.65 -7.50
N PRO A 91 -15.02 -8.40 -6.23
CA PRO A 91 -15.54 -7.11 -5.81
C PRO A 91 -14.58 -5.97 -6.17
N GLU A 92 -15.14 -4.77 -6.32
CA GLU A 92 -14.32 -3.58 -6.53
C GLU A 92 -13.39 -3.37 -5.32
N ALA A 93 -12.16 -2.96 -5.61
CA ALA A 93 -11.17 -2.73 -4.58
C ALA A 93 -11.50 -1.42 -3.84
N ASP A 94 -11.26 -1.40 -2.52
CA ASP A 94 -11.44 -0.19 -1.73
C ASP A 94 -10.47 0.94 -2.16
N GLY A 95 -10.82 2.18 -1.84
CA GLY A 95 -9.99 3.36 -2.10
C GLY A 95 -8.56 3.25 -1.54
N SER A 96 -8.37 2.54 -0.43
CA SER A 96 -7.03 2.23 0.14
C SER A 96 -6.14 1.43 -0.83
N VAL A 97 -6.72 0.47 -1.55
CA VAL A 97 -6.00 -0.32 -2.57
C VAL A 97 -5.69 0.53 -3.80
N HIS A 98 -6.61 1.41 -4.19
CA HIS A 98 -6.35 2.38 -5.27
C HIS A 98 -5.23 3.35 -4.91
N TYR A 99 -5.21 3.86 -3.67
CA TYR A 99 -4.12 4.68 -3.16
C TYR A 99 -2.78 3.95 -3.18
N LEU A 100 -2.74 2.69 -2.71
CA LEU A 100 -1.53 1.85 -2.75
C LEU A 100 -1.00 1.68 -4.18
N ARG A 101 -1.87 1.33 -5.13
CA ARG A 101 -1.50 1.16 -6.55
C ARG A 101 -0.96 2.45 -7.17
N ARG A 102 -1.57 3.60 -6.86
CA ARG A 102 -1.09 4.91 -7.32
C ARG A 102 0.29 5.24 -6.75
N ARG A 103 0.50 4.99 -5.45
CA ARG A 103 1.79 5.20 -4.78
C ARG A 103 2.90 4.32 -5.39
N GLU A 104 2.61 3.03 -5.62
CA GLU A 104 3.54 2.11 -6.28
C GLU A 104 3.88 2.54 -7.72
N ALA A 105 2.87 3.00 -8.46
CA ALA A 105 3.07 3.55 -9.80
C ALA A 105 3.96 4.81 -9.79
N ALA A 106 3.77 5.70 -8.82
CA ALA A 106 4.61 6.90 -8.65
C ALA A 106 6.08 6.53 -8.36
N PHE A 107 6.31 5.59 -7.43
CA PHE A 107 7.67 5.11 -7.16
C PHE A 107 8.30 4.40 -8.35
N THR A 108 7.51 3.62 -9.10
CA THR A 108 7.96 2.97 -10.32
C THR A 108 8.36 4.00 -11.38
N ALA A 109 7.55 5.05 -11.58
CA ALA A 109 7.85 6.13 -12.50
C ALA A 109 9.15 6.85 -12.14
N ALA A 110 9.34 7.21 -10.86
CA ALA A 110 10.55 7.85 -10.38
C ALA A 110 11.80 6.97 -10.61
N ARG A 111 11.70 5.66 -10.31
CA ARG A 111 12.79 4.71 -10.55
C ARG A 111 13.13 4.60 -12.03
N LEU A 112 12.12 4.42 -12.89
CA LEU A 112 12.32 4.31 -14.34
C LEU A 112 12.95 5.57 -14.93
N LEU A 113 12.55 6.75 -14.43
CA LEU A 113 13.15 8.02 -14.82
C LEU A 113 14.64 8.06 -14.47
N VAL A 114 15.01 7.75 -13.23
CA VAL A 114 16.42 7.71 -12.81
C VAL A 114 17.22 6.71 -13.65
N ASP A 115 16.66 5.52 -13.88
CA ASP A 115 17.31 4.48 -14.66
C ASP A 115 17.49 4.89 -16.13
N ALA A 116 16.54 5.65 -16.72
CA ALA A 116 16.65 6.19 -18.08
C ALA A 116 17.82 7.16 -18.21
N TYR A 117 17.99 8.06 -17.24
CA TYR A 117 19.11 9.02 -17.21
C TYR A 117 20.45 8.30 -17.05
N ARG A 118 20.54 7.32 -16.14
CA ARG A 118 21.75 6.50 -15.96
C ARG A 118 22.16 5.78 -17.25
N ARG A 119 21.20 5.13 -17.94
CA ARG A 119 21.47 4.49 -19.23
C ARG A 119 21.90 5.50 -20.30
N GLY A 120 21.29 6.69 -20.30
CA GLY A 120 21.67 7.75 -21.22
C GLY A 120 23.11 8.23 -21.02
N GLU A 121 23.54 8.40 -19.78
CA GLU A 121 24.94 8.73 -19.43
C GLU A 121 25.91 7.65 -19.91
N GLU A 122 25.60 6.37 -19.68
CA GLU A 122 26.39 5.24 -20.19
C GLU A 122 26.49 5.21 -21.72
N ARG A 123 25.47 5.71 -22.43
CA ARG A 123 25.43 5.84 -23.90
C ARG A 123 26.04 7.14 -24.42
N GLY A 124 26.77 7.89 -23.60
CA GLY A 124 27.43 9.13 -24.01
C GLY A 124 26.53 10.38 -23.92
N GLY A 125 25.54 10.36 -23.04
CA GLY A 125 24.64 11.49 -22.74
C GLY A 125 23.35 11.51 -23.56
N SER A 126 23.04 10.46 -24.33
CA SER A 126 21.81 10.37 -25.13
C SER A 126 20.78 9.46 -24.45
N ILE A 127 19.70 10.05 -23.96
CA ILE A 127 18.57 9.33 -23.37
C ILE A 127 17.64 8.81 -24.47
N ASP A 128 17.14 7.58 -24.29
CA ASP A 128 16.17 6.94 -25.18
C ASP A 128 14.74 7.40 -24.89
N TRP A 129 13.97 7.71 -25.92
CA TRP A 129 12.56 8.09 -25.75
C TRP A 129 11.70 6.93 -25.25
N ASP A 130 12.03 5.69 -25.60
CA ASP A 130 11.30 4.53 -25.12
C ASP A 130 11.49 4.33 -23.60
N ASP A 131 12.66 4.68 -23.09
CA ASP A 131 12.95 4.65 -21.65
C ASP A 131 12.14 5.71 -20.90
N LEU A 132 12.00 6.92 -21.46
CA LEU A 132 11.15 7.96 -20.89
C LEU A 132 9.66 7.63 -20.99
N ASN A 133 9.23 7.00 -22.09
CA ASN A 133 7.83 6.63 -22.27
C ASN A 133 7.38 5.61 -21.23
N GLN A 134 8.24 4.65 -20.86
CA GLN A 134 7.95 3.71 -19.77
C GLN A 134 7.73 4.41 -18.42
N ALA A 135 8.56 5.42 -18.10
CA ALA A 135 8.37 6.23 -16.89
C ALA A 135 7.05 7.02 -16.94
N TYR A 136 6.72 7.58 -18.10
CA TYR A 136 5.48 8.33 -18.31
C TYR A 136 4.22 7.44 -18.17
N GLU A 137 4.22 6.25 -18.76
CA GLU A 137 3.11 5.30 -18.61
C GLU A 137 2.89 4.85 -17.16
N ALA A 138 3.98 4.70 -16.40
CA ALA A 138 3.88 4.46 -14.97
C ALA A 138 3.29 5.68 -14.23
N ALA A 139 3.71 6.90 -14.57
CA ALA A 139 3.19 8.12 -13.97
C ALA A 139 1.69 8.33 -14.25
N LEU A 140 1.20 7.97 -15.44
CA LEU A 140 -0.23 8.04 -15.76
C LEU A 140 -1.10 7.12 -14.88
N LYS A 141 -0.52 6.04 -14.35
CA LYS A 141 -1.22 5.13 -13.42
C LYS A 141 -1.23 5.67 -11.98
N ALA A 142 -0.43 6.69 -11.69
CA ALA A 142 -0.34 7.31 -10.38
C ALA A 142 -1.36 8.44 -10.16
N VAL A 143 -1.99 8.95 -11.23
CA VAL A 143 -2.96 10.05 -11.21
C VAL A 143 -4.43 9.62 -11.09
#